data_AF-A0A964QH74-F1
#
_entry.id   AF-A0A964QH74-F1
#
_cell.length_a   1.000
_cell.length_b   1.000
_cell.length_c   1.000
_cell.angle_alpha   90.00
_cell.angle_beta   90.00
_cell.angle_gamma   90.00
#
_symmetry.space_group_name_H-M   'P 1'
#
loop_
_entity.id
_entity.type
_entity.pdbx_description
1 polymer ?
#
loop_
_entity_poly.entity_id
_entity_poly.type
_entity_poly.pdbx_seq_one_letter_code
_entity_poly.pdbx_strand_id
1 'polypeptide(L)'
;MLYQTIRRIHLYTAFFLLSFVLMYFITGYVMIHEVLVEHRDPQKKTRNLHLKYKGEKTPEAYAAHLEENFGLEGKRQPPKHQENGSWEFKYFRPGTSYEAVISAAGDSVRITESREHLRRTLTGFHRLHGYGGGLLYDLWAVCYDLASLSLILFTLSGIYLWYKLTQRHLLGWLLLFLSFGLTAATIGYLLTLP
;
A
#
# COMPACT_ATOMS: atom_id res chain seq x y z
N MET A 1 -29.98 17.59 19.67
CA MET A 1 -29.06 18.19 18.69
C MET A 1 -27.87 17.29 18.35
N LEU A 2 -27.08 16.83 19.34
CA LEU A 2 -25.90 15.98 19.13
C LEU A 2 -26.12 14.75 18.21
N TYR A 3 -27.16 13.95 18.47
CA TYR A 3 -27.48 12.76 17.64
C TYR A 3 -27.66 13.10 16.16
N GLN A 4 -28.40 14.17 15.85
CA GLN A 4 -28.65 14.58 14.47
C GLN A 4 -27.37 15.06 13.79
N THR A 5 -26.51 15.77 14.51
CA THR A 5 -25.20 16.20 14.00
C THR A 5 -24.31 15.01 13.68
N ILE A 6 -24.15 14.07 14.61
CA ILE A 6 -23.33 12.86 14.39
C ILE A 6 -23.88 12.06 13.21
N ARG A 7 -25.20 11.87 13.12
CA ARG A 7 -25.84 11.18 11.99
C ARG A 7 -25.53 11.84 10.65
N ARG A 8 -25.64 13.18 10.58
CA ARG A 8 -25.34 13.93 9.34
C ARG A 8 -23.87 13.78 8.95
N ILE A 9 -22.96 14.01 9.90
CA ILE A 9 -21.51 13.85 9.66
C ILE A 9 -21.25 12.44 9.13
N HIS A 10 -21.65 11.40 9.87
CA HIS A 10 -21.47 10.00 9.51
C HIS A 10 -21.92 9.70 8.08
N LEU A 11 -23.15 10.10 7.71
CA LEU A 11 -23.69 9.84 6.38
C LEU A 11 -22.94 10.57 5.27
N TYR A 12 -22.66 11.87 5.42
CA TYR A 12 -21.99 12.63 4.37
C TYR A 12 -20.52 12.24 4.21
N THR A 13 -19.81 11.98 5.31
CA THR A 13 -18.45 11.46 5.25
C THR A 13 -18.41 10.07 4.64
N ALA A 14 -19.45 9.25 4.83
CA ALA A 14 -19.51 7.91 4.24
C ALA A 14 -19.57 7.96 2.71
N PHE A 15 -20.35 8.86 2.15
CA PHE A 15 -20.37 9.06 0.70
C PHE A 15 -19.02 9.49 0.15
N PHE A 16 -18.33 10.40 0.84
CA PHE A 16 -17.00 10.84 0.43
C PHE A 16 -15.96 9.70 0.45
N LEU A 17 -15.98 8.88 1.50
CA LEU A 17 -15.00 7.80 1.72
C LEU A 17 -15.35 6.49 0.99
N LEU A 18 -16.57 6.37 0.47
CA LEU A 18 -17.04 5.17 -0.22
C LEU A 18 -16.11 4.73 -1.35
N SER A 19 -15.57 5.68 -2.12
CA SER A 19 -14.64 5.40 -3.22
C SER A 19 -13.40 4.65 -2.73
N PHE A 20 -12.84 5.08 -1.59
CA PHE A 20 -11.64 4.49 -1.00
C PHE A 20 -11.94 3.13 -0.38
N VAL A 21 -13.06 3.01 0.36
CA VAL A 21 -13.51 1.72 0.91
C VAL A 21 -13.77 0.70 -0.19
N LEU A 22 -14.42 1.11 -1.28
CA LEU A 22 -14.68 0.25 -2.43
C LEU A 22 -13.38 -0.19 -3.12
N MET A 23 -12.43 0.72 -3.28
CA MET A 23 -11.11 0.38 -3.82
C MET A 23 -10.39 -0.65 -2.92
N TYR A 24 -10.40 -0.47 -1.59
CA TYR A 24 -9.82 -1.43 -0.63
C TYR A 24 -10.51 -2.78 -0.70
N PHE A 25 -11.84 -2.79 -0.77
CA PHE A 25 -12.62 -4.01 -0.91
C PHE A 25 -12.25 -4.77 -2.19
N ILE A 26 -12.29 -4.11 -3.35
CA ILE A 26 -11.99 -4.75 -4.64
C ILE A 26 -10.56 -5.28 -4.64
N THR A 27 -9.58 -4.45 -4.25
CA THR A 27 -8.17 -4.84 -4.29
C THR A 27 -7.84 -5.93 -3.26
N GLY A 28 -8.45 -5.90 -2.08
CA GLY A 28 -8.33 -6.95 -1.05
C GLY A 28 -9.01 -8.25 -1.47
N TYR A 29 -10.17 -8.17 -2.12
CA TYR A 29 -10.85 -9.34 -2.70
C TYR A 29 -9.95 -10.05 -3.72
N VAL A 30 -9.27 -9.29 -4.59
CA VAL A 30 -8.29 -9.83 -5.54
C VAL A 30 -7.10 -10.50 -4.84
N MET A 31 -6.69 -10.01 -3.66
CA MET A 31 -5.62 -10.65 -2.87
C MET A 31 -6.03 -11.99 -2.27
N ILE A 32 -7.29 -12.12 -1.83
CA ILE A 32 -7.82 -13.36 -1.23
C ILE A 32 -8.16 -14.39 -2.31
N HIS A 33 -8.78 -13.94 -3.41
CA HIS A 33 -9.28 -14.80 -4.48
C HIS A 33 -8.35 -14.80 -5.69
N GLU A 34 -7.08 -15.14 -5.46
CA GLU A 34 -6.06 -15.08 -6.50
C GLU A 34 -6.33 -15.96 -7.73
N VAL A 35 -7.15 -17.00 -7.59
CA VAL A 35 -7.54 -17.91 -8.68
C VAL A 35 -8.55 -17.25 -9.63
N LEU A 36 -9.33 -16.27 -9.15
CA LEU A 36 -10.35 -15.61 -9.96
C LEU A 36 -9.78 -14.54 -10.91
N VAL A 37 -8.54 -14.09 -10.66
CA VAL A 37 -7.86 -13.12 -11.52
C VAL A 37 -6.58 -13.73 -12.04
N GLU A 38 -6.52 -13.87 -13.37
CA GLU A 38 -5.42 -14.51 -14.08
C GLU A 38 -4.04 -14.01 -13.59
N HIS A 39 -3.20 -14.96 -13.18
CA HIS A 39 -1.81 -14.69 -12.90
C HIS A 39 -1.02 -14.65 -14.21
N ARG A 40 -0.31 -13.55 -14.43
CA ARG A 40 0.64 -13.42 -15.53
C ARG A 40 1.95 -12.92 -14.98
N ASP A 41 3.04 -13.52 -15.46
CA ASP A 41 4.37 -13.06 -15.13
C ASP A 41 4.60 -11.65 -15.66
N PRO A 42 5.31 -10.79 -14.91
CA PRO A 42 5.63 -9.46 -15.37
C PRO A 42 6.44 -9.51 -16.66
N GLN A 43 6.14 -8.60 -17.57
CA GLN A 43 6.99 -8.39 -18.74
C GLN A 43 8.25 -7.65 -18.29
N LYS A 44 9.39 -8.35 -18.35
CA LYS A 44 10.68 -7.81 -17.94
C LYS A 44 11.50 -7.36 -19.15
N LYS A 45 12.06 -6.16 -19.06
CA LYS A 45 13.01 -5.62 -20.03
C LYS A 45 14.30 -5.23 -19.31
N THR A 46 15.39 -5.93 -19.62
CA THR A 46 16.70 -5.68 -19.03
C THR A 46 17.61 -4.96 -20.02
N ARG A 47 18.31 -3.94 -19.54
CA ARG A 47 19.34 -3.21 -20.30
C ARG A 47 20.59 -3.05 -19.45
N ASN A 48 21.74 -3.36 -20.03
CA ASN A 48 23.05 -3.11 -19.43
C ASN A 48 23.62 -1.86 -20.07
N LEU A 49 23.93 -0.86 -19.26
CA LEU A 49 24.39 0.45 -19.71
C LEU A 49 25.70 0.80 -19.01
N HIS A 50 26.58 1.50 -19.72
CA HIS A 50 27.77 2.09 -19.11
C HIS A 50 27.34 3.28 -18.25
N LEU A 51 27.81 3.31 -17.00
CA LEU A 51 27.48 4.36 -16.04
C LEU A 51 28.53 5.47 -16.12
N LYS A 52 28.19 6.56 -16.81
CA LYS A 52 29.04 7.76 -16.88
C LYS A 52 28.79 8.66 -15.68
N TYR A 53 29.16 8.21 -14.48
CA TYR A 53 28.97 8.94 -13.24
C TYR A 53 30.31 9.36 -12.62
N LYS A 54 30.51 10.67 -12.42
CA LYS A 54 31.74 11.25 -11.85
C LYS A 54 31.53 11.91 -10.48
N GLY A 55 30.33 11.79 -9.91
CA GLY A 55 29.98 12.41 -8.63
C GLY A 55 30.42 11.57 -7.43
N GLU A 56 29.92 11.95 -6.26
CA GLU A 56 30.16 11.23 -5.01
C GLU A 56 29.56 9.82 -5.07
N LYS A 57 30.31 8.80 -4.64
CA LYS A 57 29.84 7.41 -4.62
C LYS A 57 28.92 7.12 -3.43
N THR A 58 27.96 8.00 -3.17
CA THR A 58 26.93 7.86 -2.14
C THR A 58 25.65 7.27 -2.76
N PRO A 59 24.87 6.49 -2.00
CA PRO A 59 23.62 5.92 -2.51
C PRO A 59 22.64 6.98 -3.01
N GLU A 60 22.55 8.11 -2.32
CA GLU A 60 21.64 9.21 -2.65
C GLU A 60 22.03 9.85 -3.99
N ALA A 61 23.33 10.05 -4.22
CA ALA A 61 23.82 10.68 -5.43
C ALA A 61 23.74 9.73 -6.64
N TYR A 62 23.94 8.43 -6.44
CA TYR A 62 23.61 7.42 -7.45
C TYR A 62 22.11 7.41 -7.77
N ALA A 63 21.24 7.39 -6.77
CA ALA A 63 19.80 7.38 -6.99
C ALA A 63 19.33 8.61 -7.79
N ALA A 64 19.77 9.81 -7.41
CA ALA A 64 19.46 11.04 -8.13
C ALA A 64 19.93 10.98 -9.59
N HIS A 65 21.16 10.51 -9.83
CA HIS A 65 21.68 10.34 -11.19
C HIS A 65 20.87 9.32 -12.00
N LEU A 66 20.45 8.22 -11.36
CA LEU A 66 19.67 7.17 -12.01
C LEU A 66 18.27 7.66 -12.42
N GLU A 67 17.61 8.39 -11.53
CA GLU A 67 16.29 9.01 -11.76
C GLU A 67 16.38 9.99 -12.95
N GLU A 68 17.36 10.90 -12.94
CA GLU A 68 17.53 11.94 -13.96
C GLU A 68 17.92 11.37 -15.34
N ASN A 69 18.86 10.41 -15.39
CA ASN A 69 19.50 10.00 -16.65
C ASN A 69 18.88 8.75 -17.29
N PHE A 70 18.20 7.92 -16.50
CA PHE A 70 17.59 6.68 -16.99
C PHE A 70 16.07 6.64 -16.87
N GLY A 71 15.44 7.72 -16.35
CA GLY A 71 13.99 7.87 -16.25
C GLY A 71 13.36 6.85 -15.30
N LEU A 72 14.03 6.57 -14.18
CA LEU A 72 13.50 5.64 -13.18
C LEU A 72 12.44 6.36 -12.34
N GLU A 73 11.19 5.94 -12.49
CA GLU A 73 10.06 6.59 -11.83
C GLU A 73 9.49 5.73 -10.69
N GLY A 74 8.92 6.41 -9.71
CA GLY A 74 8.14 5.80 -8.63
C GLY A 74 8.76 6.02 -7.25
N LYS A 75 8.16 5.40 -6.25
CA LYS A 75 8.63 5.50 -4.87
C LYS A 75 9.89 4.69 -4.68
N ARG A 76 10.99 5.39 -4.40
CA ARG A 76 12.30 4.79 -4.11
C ARG A 76 12.24 3.94 -2.84
N GLN A 77 12.80 2.74 -2.91
CA GLN A 77 13.01 1.86 -1.78
C GLN A 77 14.41 2.10 -1.18
N PRO A 78 14.65 1.74 0.09
CA PRO A 78 15.98 1.83 0.68
C PRO A 78 17.03 1.13 -0.19
N PRO A 79 18.16 1.79 -0.50
CA PRO A 79 19.21 1.18 -1.31
C PRO A 79 19.83 0.01 -0.56
N LYS A 80 20.18 -1.04 -1.28
CA LYS A 80 20.80 -2.24 -0.71
C LYS A 80 22.22 -2.41 -1.25
N HIS A 81 23.19 -2.42 -0.35
CA HIS A 81 24.55 -2.83 -0.67
C HIS A 81 24.64 -4.36 -0.63
N GLN A 82 25.16 -4.96 -1.70
CA GLN A 82 25.30 -6.41 -1.79
C GLN A 82 26.70 -6.88 -1.36
N GLU A 83 26.82 -8.15 -1.00
CA GLU A 83 28.09 -8.75 -0.56
C GLU A 83 29.17 -8.71 -1.65
N ASN A 84 28.77 -8.73 -2.92
CA ASN A 84 29.66 -8.60 -4.08
C ASN A 84 30.12 -7.15 -4.35
N GLY A 85 29.78 -6.20 -3.48
CA GLY A 85 30.12 -4.78 -3.61
C GLY A 85 29.23 -3.97 -4.56
N SER A 86 28.21 -4.58 -5.16
CA SER A 86 27.24 -3.87 -6.00
C SER A 86 26.20 -3.11 -5.17
N TRP A 87 25.64 -2.06 -5.75
CA TRP A 87 24.52 -1.32 -5.18
C TRP A 87 23.23 -1.61 -5.94
N GLU A 88 22.16 -1.89 -5.21
CA GLU A 88 20.83 -2.16 -5.75
C GLU A 88 19.86 -1.04 -5.34
N PHE A 89 19.20 -0.47 -6.35
CA PHE A 89 18.17 0.56 -6.20
C PHE A 89 16.86 0.05 -6.79
N LYS A 90 15.78 0.15 -6.02
CA LYS A 90 14.44 -0.24 -6.45
C LYS A 90 13.48 0.94 -6.42
N TYR A 91 12.65 1.03 -7.45
CA TYR A 91 11.62 2.05 -7.60
C TYR A 91 10.28 1.35 -7.82
N PHE A 92 9.30 1.70 -7.01
CA PHE A 92 7.98 1.07 -7.05
C PHE A 92 6.89 2.05 -7.45
N ARG A 93 6.14 1.69 -8.49
CA ARG A 93 4.91 2.34 -8.89
C ARG A 93 3.87 1.24 -9.16
N PRO A 94 2.61 1.39 -8.75
CA PRO A 94 1.59 0.42 -9.13
C PRO A 94 1.56 0.22 -10.66
N GLY A 95 1.79 -1.00 -11.12
CA GLY A 95 1.86 -1.34 -12.54
C GLY A 95 3.27 -1.36 -13.15
N THR A 96 4.28 -0.76 -12.54
CA THR A 96 5.65 -0.76 -13.07
C THR A 96 6.68 -0.64 -11.95
N SER A 97 7.71 -1.47 -11.99
CA SER A 97 8.85 -1.34 -11.09
C SER A 97 10.17 -1.31 -11.86
N TYR A 98 11.15 -0.62 -11.28
CA TYR A 98 12.50 -0.56 -11.80
C TYR A 98 13.47 -1.10 -10.76
N GLU A 99 14.41 -1.91 -11.21
CA GLU A 99 15.58 -2.35 -10.44
C GLU A 99 16.83 -1.91 -11.18
N ALA A 100 17.66 -1.10 -10.54
CA ALA A 100 18.96 -0.68 -11.06
C ALA A 100 20.06 -1.24 -10.17
N VAL A 101 20.95 -2.05 -10.76
CA VAL A 101 22.10 -2.63 -10.07
C VAL A 101 23.38 -2.05 -10.65
N ILE A 102 24.09 -1.29 -9.84
CA ILE A 102 25.38 -0.69 -10.19
C ILE A 102 26.50 -1.66 -9.83
N SER A 103 27.43 -1.91 -10.76
CA SER A 103 28.59 -2.78 -10.54
C SER A 103 29.46 -2.31 -9.36
N ALA A 104 30.21 -3.21 -8.74
CA ALA A 104 31.15 -2.84 -7.68
C ALA A 104 32.24 -1.85 -8.15
N ALA A 105 32.60 -1.91 -9.44
CA ALA A 105 33.50 -0.95 -10.06
C ALA A 105 32.86 0.45 -10.23
N GLY A 106 31.52 0.53 -10.25
CA GLY A 106 30.77 1.76 -10.46
C GLY A 106 30.77 2.25 -11.92
N ASP A 107 31.09 1.37 -12.86
CA ASP A 107 31.26 1.68 -14.28
C ASP A 107 30.08 1.24 -15.16
N SER A 108 29.16 0.46 -14.60
CA SER A 108 28.05 -0.11 -15.34
C SER A 108 26.83 -0.24 -14.45
N VAL A 109 25.66 -0.12 -15.08
CA VAL A 109 24.37 -0.28 -14.44
C VAL A 109 23.51 -1.24 -15.26
N ARG A 110 22.97 -2.25 -14.58
CA ARG A 110 21.94 -3.13 -15.12
C ARG A 110 20.59 -2.62 -14.65
N ILE A 111 19.75 -2.19 -15.58
CA ILE A 111 18.39 -1.73 -15.29
C ILE A 111 17.40 -2.77 -15.78
N THR A 112 16.54 -3.23 -14.89
CA THR A 112 15.43 -4.15 -15.17
C THR A 112 14.12 -3.41 -14.94
N GLU A 113 13.38 -3.16 -16.01
CA GLU A 113 12.00 -2.68 -15.95
C GLU A 113 11.06 -3.88 -15.90
N SER A 114 10.16 -3.93 -14.92
CA SER A 114 9.12 -4.94 -14.81
C SER A 114 7.76 -4.29 -14.94
N ARG A 115 7.00 -4.63 -15.98
CA ARG A 115 5.63 -4.17 -16.18
C ARG A 115 4.66 -5.21 -15.65
N GLU A 116 3.80 -4.76 -14.74
CA GLU A 116 2.88 -5.62 -14.01
C GLU A 116 1.51 -5.69 -14.68
N HIS A 117 0.87 -6.84 -14.57
CA HIS A 117 -0.50 -7.03 -15.02
C HIS A 117 -1.51 -6.56 -13.96
N LEU A 118 -2.80 -6.47 -14.37
CA LEU A 118 -3.90 -5.94 -13.57
C LEU A 118 -3.91 -6.43 -12.13
N ARG A 119 -3.76 -7.75 -11.91
CA ARG A 119 -3.70 -8.33 -10.56
C ARG A 119 -2.62 -7.67 -9.72
N ARG A 120 -1.36 -7.69 -10.17
CA ARG A 120 -0.23 -7.11 -9.42
C ARG A 120 -0.38 -5.59 -9.25
N THR A 121 -0.92 -4.89 -10.25
CA THR A 121 -1.23 -3.46 -10.16
C THR A 121 -2.24 -3.17 -9.05
N LEU A 122 -3.36 -3.90 -9.00
CA LEU A 122 -4.39 -3.76 -7.97
C LEU A 122 -3.85 -4.09 -6.58
N THR A 123 -3.09 -5.19 -6.44
CA THR A 123 -2.42 -5.50 -5.16
C THR A 123 -1.38 -4.45 -4.78
N GLY A 124 -0.74 -3.82 -5.78
CA GLY A 124 0.21 -2.74 -5.60
C GLY A 124 -0.44 -1.49 -5.03
N PHE A 125 -1.62 -1.10 -5.52
CA PHE A 125 -2.42 -0.03 -4.92
C PHE A 125 -2.84 -0.35 -3.48
N HIS A 126 -3.28 -1.59 -3.22
CA HIS A 126 -3.69 -1.99 -1.86
C HIS A 126 -2.56 -1.86 -0.85
N ARG A 127 -1.35 -2.26 -1.26
CA ARG A 127 -0.14 -2.30 -0.43
C ARG A 127 0.68 -1.01 -0.49
N LEU A 128 0.28 -0.02 -1.30
CA LEU A 128 1.01 1.25 -1.37
C LEU A 128 0.80 2.01 -0.06
N HIS A 129 1.85 2.09 0.75
CA HIS A 129 1.81 2.73 2.06
C HIS A 129 3.07 3.54 2.37
N GLY A 130 2.98 4.31 3.45
CA GLY A 130 4.04 5.15 3.99
C GLY A 130 4.24 6.43 3.19
N TYR A 131 4.86 7.40 3.85
CA TYR A 131 5.26 8.68 3.27
C TYR A 131 6.54 8.54 2.43
N GLY A 132 6.86 9.56 1.64
CA GLY A 132 7.96 9.62 0.70
C GLY A 132 7.59 9.15 -0.71
N GLY A 133 8.34 9.64 -1.70
CA GLY A 133 8.09 9.41 -3.13
C GLY A 133 7.51 10.62 -3.87
N GLY A 134 7.31 11.74 -3.18
CA GLY A 134 6.81 13.00 -3.75
C GLY A 134 5.34 13.28 -3.39
N LEU A 135 4.87 14.47 -3.76
CA LEU A 135 3.58 15.03 -3.33
C LEU A 135 2.39 14.08 -3.51
N LEU A 136 2.31 13.39 -4.65
CA LEU A 136 1.20 12.48 -4.94
C LEU A 136 1.20 11.23 -4.04
N TYR A 137 2.38 10.70 -3.70
CA TYR A 137 2.51 9.56 -2.79
C TYR A 137 2.21 9.96 -1.35
N ASP A 138 2.64 11.15 -0.94
CA ASP A 138 2.33 11.68 0.39
C ASP A 138 0.83 11.97 0.53
N LEU A 139 0.21 12.55 -0.51
CA LEU A 139 -1.24 12.74 -0.55
C LEU A 139 -1.99 11.40 -0.47
N TRP A 140 -1.51 10.37 -1.16
CA TRP A 140 -2.05 9.02 -1.05
C TRP A 140 -1.94 8.47 0.38
N ALA A 141 -0.79 8.63 1.04
CA ALA A 141 -0.58 8.21 2.42
C ALA A 141 -1.52 8.93 3.40
N VAL A 142 -1.72 10.24 3.22
CA VAL A 142 -2.70 11.00 4.03
C VAL A 142 -4.12 10.49 3.81
N CYS A 143 -4.53 10.25 2.56
CA CYS A 143 -5.83 9.66 2.26
C CYS A 143 -6.01 8.29 2.93
N TYR A 144 -4.95 7.47 2.95
CA TYR A 144 -4.94 6.18 3.65
C TYR A 144 -5.13 6.34 5.16
N ASP A 145 -4.41 7.27 5.80
CA ASP A 145 -4.53 7.55 7.23
C ASP A 145 -5.94 8.03 7.59
N LEU A 146 -6.49 8.95 6.80
CA LEU A 146 -7.86 9.44 6.96
C LEU A 146 -8.89 8.31 6.80
N ALA A 147 -8.71 7.43 5.82
CA ALA A 147 -9.59 6.29 5.62
C ALA A 147 -9.51 5.30 6.79
N SER A 148 -8.32 5.00 7.28
CA SER A 148 -8.13 4.10 8.43
C SER A 148 -8.74 4.68 9.71
N LEU A 149 -8.50 5.97 9.99
CA LEU A 149 -9.15 6.68 11.10
C LEU A 149 -10.68 6.68 10.96
N SER A 150 -11.18 6.87 9.73
CA SER A 150 -12.61 6.88 9.48
C SER A 150 -13.30 5.55 9.79
N LEU A 151 -12.65 4.41 9.53
CA LEU A 151 -13.23 3.09 9.84
C LEU A 151 -13.49 2.94 11.34
N ILE A 152 -12.59 3.44 12.18
CA ILE A 152 -12.76 3.46 13.64
C ILE A 152 -13.91 4.40 14.02
N LEU A 153 -13.85 5.66 13.57
CA LEU A 153 -14.86 6.67 13.91
C LEU A 153 -16.26 6.28 13.44
N PHE A 154 -16.38 5.64 12.27
CA PHE A 154 -17.65 5.18 11.72
C PHE A 154 -18.19 3.99 12.49
N THR A 155 -17.34 3.06 12.90
CA THR A 155 -17.77 1.95 13.74
C THR A 155 -18.31 2.47 15.06
N LEU A 156 -17.59 3.37 15.73
CA LEU A 156 -18.01 3.98 17.00
C LEU A 156 -19.28 4.82 16.87
N SER A 157 -19.35 5.69 15.87
CA SER A 157 -20.54 6.50 15.63
C SER A 157 -21.73 5.65 15.18
N GLY A 158 -21.51 4.59 14.40
CA GLY A 158 -22.53 3.61 14.03
C GLY A 158 -23.12 2.89 15.24
N ILE A 159 -22.27 2.41 16.16
CA ILE A 159 -22.70 1.81 17.44
C ILE A 159 -23.51 2.83 18.27
N TYR A 160 -23.03 4.07 18.38
CA TYR A 160 -23.75 5.12 19.10
C TYR A 160 -25.13 5.42 18.48
N LEU A 161 -25.20 5.54 17.14
CA LEU A 161 -26.45 5.79 16.43
C LEU A 161 -27.42 4.62 16.58
N TRP A 162 -26.93 3.38 16.44
CA TRP A 162 -27.71 2.15 16.66
C TRP A 162 -28.26 2.07 18.09
N TYR A 163 -27.42 2.36 19.09
CA TYR A 163 -27.81 2.37 20.50
C TYR A 163 -28.84 3.46 20.81
N LYS A 164 -28.81 4.61 20.15
CA LYS A 164 -29.86 5.63 20.35
C LYS A 164 -31.18 5.32 19.63
N LEU A 165 -31.14 4.52 18.55
CA LEU A 165 -32.31 4.23 17.73
C LEU A 165 -33.09 2.99 18.20
N THR A 166 -32.38 1.95 18.62
CA THR A 166 -32.98 0.64 18.90
C THR A 166 -33.39 0.55 20.36
N GLN A 167 -34.53 -0.07 20.70
CA GLN A 167 -34.91 -0.25 22.11
C GLN A 167 -34.38 -1.56 22.74
N ARG A 168 -34.09 -2.58 21.92
CA ARG A 168 -33.56 -3.87 22.38
C ARG A 168 -32.07 -3.97 22.09
N HIS A 169 -31.24 -3.60 23.06
CA HIS A 169 -29.78 -3.56 22.87
C HIS A 169 -29.07 -4.91 23.06
N LEU A 170 -29.68 -5.85 23.81
CA LEU A 170 -28.99 -7.07 24.23
C LEU A 170 -28.42 -7.87 23.04
N LEU A 171 -29.23 -8.08 21.99
CA LEU A 171 -28.79 -8.82 20.81
C LEU A 171 -27.61 -8.15 20.10
N GLY A 172 -27.62 -6.82 19.96
CA GLY A 172 -26.50 -6.14 19.31
C GLY A 172 -25.22 -6.17 20.15
N TRP A 173 -25.32 -6.09 21.48
CA TRP A 173 -24.16 -6.29 22.35
C TRP A 173 -23.62 -7.72 22.25
N LEU A 174 -24.49 -8.73 22.26
CA LEU A 174 -24.08 -10.12 22.09
C LEU A 174 -23.36 -10.34 20.75
N LEU A 175 -23.91 -9.83 19.64
CA LEU A 175 -23.28 -9.92 18.33
C LEU A 175 -21.94 -9.18 18.27
N LEU A 176 -21.86 -7.99 18.90
CA LEU A 176 -20.60 -7.23 18.97
C LEU A 176 -19.53 -8.01 19.72
N PHE A 177 -19.82 -8.49 20.93
CA PHE A 177 -18.86 -9.26 21.73
C PHE A 177 -18.48 -10.59 21.06
N LEU A 178 -19.43 -11.28 20.44
CA LEU A 178 -19.16 -12.49 19.67
C LEU A 178 -18.21 -12.21 18.50
N SER A 179 -18.40 -11.10 17.78
CA SER A 179 -17.51 -10.68 16.69
C SER A 179 -16.08 -10.46 17.19
N PHE A 180 -15.89 -9.70 18.27
CA PHE A 180 -14.57 -9.47 18.86
C PHE A 180 -13.93 -10.78 19.37
N GLY A 181 -14.71 -11.63 20.02
CA GLY A 181 -14.26 -12.93 20.51
C GLY A 181 -13.80 -13.85 19.38
N LEU A 182 -14.56 -13.91 18.28
CA LEU A 182 -14.18 -14.69 17.09
C LEU A 182 -12.88 -14.16 16.49
N THR A 183 -12.74 -12.85 16.28
CA THR A 183 -11.51 -12.25 15.75
C THR A 183 -10.30 -12.54 16.65
N ALA A 184 -10.45 -12.36 17.96
CA ALA A 184 -9.39 -12.64 18.92
C ALA A 184 -8.99 -14.12 18.92
N ALA A 185 -9.96 -15.04 18.85
CA ALA A 185 -9.70 -16.46 18.75
C ALA A 185 -8.96 -16.83 17.46
N THR A 186 -9.35 -16.26 16.31
CA THR A 186 -8.65 -16.48 15.04
C THR A 186 -7.21 -15.95 15.08
N ILE A 187 -6.98 -14.74 15.62
CA ILE A 187 -5.64 -14.20 15.78
C ILE A 187 -4.80 -15.09 16.71
N GLY A 188 -5.36 -15.49 17.86
CA GLY A 188 -4.69 -16.38 18.81
C GLY A 188 -4.31 -17.73 18.17
N TYR A 189 -5.22 -18.32 17.39
CA TYR A 189 -4.97 -19.53 16.62
C TYR A 189 -3.79 -19.37 15.65
N LEU A 190 -3.78 -18.29 14.85
CA LEU A 190 -2.72 -18.03 13.86
C LEU A 190 -1.36 -17.68 14.49
N LEU A 191 -1.32 -17.19 15.72
CA LEU A 191 -0.08 -16.86 16.43
C LEU A 191 0.54 -18.05 17.16
N THR A 192 -0.26 -19.05 17.52
CA THR A 192 0.17 -20.13 18.44
C THR A 192 0.34 -21.48 17.77
N LEU A 193 -0.27 -21.70 16.61
CA LEU A 193 -0.09 -22.94 15.86
C LEU A 193 1.13 -22.86 14.93
N PRO A 194 1.89 -23.95 14.83
CA PRO A 194 3.10 -24.04 14.00
C PRO A 194 2.81 -23.99 12.50
#